data_AF-A0AAN0RP56-F1
#
_entry.id   AF-A0AAN0RP56-F1
#
_cell.length_a   1.000
_cell.length_b   1.000
_cell.length_c   1.000
_cell.angle_alpha   90.00
_cell.angle_beta   90.00
_cell.angle_gamma   90.00
#
_symmetry.space_group_name_H-M   'P 1'
#
loop_
_entity.id
_entity.type
_entity.pdbx_description
1 polymer ?
#
loop_
_entity_poly.entity_id
_entity_poly.type
_entity_poly.pdbx_seq_one_letter_code
_entity_poly.pdbx_strand_id
1 'polypeptide(L)' 'MNDTQYPNDFPTLTNEQICELAAAVCDDFGGDLSRADFIEKLRLLLEDVPGFEAGKVDERFIELAWTTYSGRTPYS' A
#
# COMPACT_ATOMS: atom_id res chain seq x y z
N MET A 1 -33.71 14.01 -4.51
CA MET A 1 -32.50 14.03 -5.36
C MET A 1 -31.46 14.82 -4.59
N ASN A 2 -30.37 14.29 -4.06
CA ASN A 2 -29.83 12.94 -4.06
C ASN A 2 -29.53 12.59 -2.60
N ASP A 3 -29.80 11.34 -2.24
CA ASP A 3 -29.23 10.67 -1.08
C ASP A 3 -27.72 10.91 -1.08
N THR A 4 -27.22 11.68 -0.12
CA THR A 4 -25.80 11.82 0.18
C THR A 4 -25.34 10.52 0.84
N GLN A 5 -25.45 9.42 0.10
CA GLN A 5 -24.80 8.17 0.42
C GLN A 5 -23.33 8.43 0.13
N TYR A 6 -22.58 8.89 1.15
CA TYR A 6 -21.12 8.81 1.16
C TYR A 6 -20.78 7.36 0.81
N PRO A 7 -20.33 7.05 -0.42
CA PRO A 7 -20.08 5.68 -0.81
C PRO A 7 -18.72 5.30 -0.25
N ASN A 8 -18.59 5.16 1.07
CA ASN A 8 -17.38 4.66 1.75
C ASN A 8 -16.10 5.07 0.99
N ASP A 9 -15.87 6.39 0.91
CA ASP A 9 -14.93 7.12 0.02
C ASP A 9 -13.45 6.70 0.07
N PHE A 10 -13.12 5.58 0.71
CA PHE A 10 -11.80 5.00 0.55
C PHE A 10 -11.77 4.25 -0.78
N PRO A 11 -10.90 4.64 -1.73
CA PRO A 11 -10.65 3.79 -2.88
C PRO A 11 -10.09 2.49 -2.31
N THR A 12 -10.83 1.39 -2.34
CA THR A 12 -10.22 0.08 -2.14
C THR A 12 -9.26 -0.12 -3.30
N LEU A 13 -7.96 0.10 -3.06
CA LEU A 13 -6.90 -0.15 -4.04
C LEU A 13 -7.07 -1.57 -4.57
N THR A 14 -7.07 -1.71 -5.89
CA THR A 14 -7.17 -3.03 -6.51
C THR A 14 -5.91 -3.83 -6.20
N ASN A 15 -5.99 -5.17 -6.20
CA ASN A 15 -4.81 -6.02 -5.96
C ASN A 15 -3.63 -5.68 -6.88
N GLU A 16 -3.90 -5.21 -8.10
CA GLU A 16 -2.87 -4.75 -9.05
C GLU A 16 -2.13 -3.52 -8.51
N GLN A 17 -2.86 -2.49 -8.08
CA GLN A 17 -2.28 -1.28 -7.49
C GLN A 17 -1.48 -1.59 -6.22
N ILE A 18 -1.94 -2.55 -5.40
CA ILE A 18 -1.21 -3.00 -4.21
C ILE A 18 0.14 -3.62 -4.62
N CYS A 19 0.14 -4.42 -5.68
CA CYS A 19 1.36 -5.03 -6.21
C CYS A 19 2.31 -3.98 -6.81
N GLU A 20 1.78 -2.96 -7.48
CA GLU A 20 2.55 -1.85 -8.02
C GLU A 20 3.18 -1.00 -6.91
N LEU A 21 2.43 -0.72 -5.83
CA LEU A 21 2.96 -0.03 -4.65
C LEU A 21 4.07 -0.82 -3.98
N ALA A 22 3.88 -2.13 -3.77
CA ALA A 22 4.94 -3.00 -3.25
C ALA A 22 6.17 -3.04 -4.18
N ALA A 23 5.97 -2.99 -5.49
CA ALA A 23 7.04 -2.87 -6.49
C ALA A 23 7.81 -1.57 -6.33
N ALA A 24 7.09 -0.45 -6.24
CA ALA A 24 7.66 0.89 -6.10
C ALA A 24 8.47 1.00 -4.79
N VAL A 25 7.97 0.43 -3.68
CA VAL A 25 8.75 0.38 -2.43
C VAL A 25 10.06 -0.39 -2.62
N CYS A 26 10.01 -1.54 -3.31
CA CYS A 26 11.20 -2.34 -3.58
C CYS A 26 12.19 -1.65 -4.52
N ASP A 27 11.71 -0.90 -5.51
CA ASP A 27 12.54 -0.20 -6.49
C ASP A 27 13.21 1.05 -5.88
N ASP A 28 12.46 1.82 -5.07
CA ASP A 28 12.94 3.08 -4.49
C ASP A 28 13.77 2.87 -3.20
N PHE A 29 13.41 1.87 -2.38
CA PHE A 29 14.02 1.64 -1.07
C PHE A 29 14.77 0.30 -0.93
N GLY A 30 14.72 -0.57 -1.94
CA GLY A 30 15.37 -1.87 -1.94
C GLY A 30 14.50 -3.02 -1.40
N GLY A 31 14.93 -4.26 -1.66
CA GLY A 31 14.19 -5.50 -1.34
C GLY A 31 14.48 -6.14 0.03
N ASP A 32 15.30 -5.50 0.88
CA ASP A 32 15.75 -6.06 2.17
C ASP A 32 15.12 -5.35 3.40
N LEU A 33 14.13 -4.48 3.18
CA LEU A 33 13.43 -3.78 4.26
C LEU A 33 12.79 -4.74 5.27
N SER A 34 12.90 -4.37 6.56
CA SER A 34 12.11 -5.00 7.61
C SER A 34 10.62 -4.68 7.42
N ARG A 35 9.73 -5.49 8.01
CA ARG A 35 8.27 -5.25 7.92
C ARG A 35 7.88 -3.87 8.47
N ALA A 36 8.56 -3.39 9.51
CA ALA A 36 8.29 -2.07 10.07
C ALA A 36 8.69 -0.95 9.09
N ASP A 37 9.92 -1.03 8.54
CA ASP A 37 10.41 -0.06 7.57
C ASP A 37 9.55 -0.05 6.31
N PHE A 38 9.15 -1.23 5.82
CA PHE A 38 8.24 -1.36 4.68
C PHE A 38 6.91 -0.63 4.92
N ILE A 39 6.30 -0.78 6.09
CA ILE A 39 5.04 -0.10 6.42
C ILE A 39 5.22 1.42 6.43
N GLU A 40 6.33 1.91 6.98
CA GLU A 40 6.63 3.35 6.98
C GLU A 40 6.84 3.88 5.56
N LYS A 41 7.60 3.17 4.71
CA LYS A 41 7.80 3.57 3.30
C LYS A 41 6.52 3.50 2.47
N LEU A 42 5.72 2.47 2.67
CA LEU A 42 4.43 2.31 2.00
C LEU A 42 3.47 3.46 2.36
N ARG A 43 3.45 3.88 3.63
CA ARG A 43 2.66 5.04 4.06
C ARG A 43 3.14 6.32 3.40
N LEU A 44 4.44 6.54 3.33
CA LEU A 44 5.02 7.72 2.67
C LEU A 44 4.57 7.83 1.21
N LEU A 45 4.54 6.71 0.47
CA LEU A 45 4.04 6.69 -0.91
C LEU A 45 2.53 6.94 -0.99
N LEU A 46 1.77 6.41 -0.03
CA LEU A 46 0.31 6.60 0.03
C LEU A 46 -0.08 8.04 0.40
N GLU A 47 0.76 8.77 1.11
CA GLU A 47 0.53 10.21 1.39
C GLU A 47 0.53 11.06 0.12
N ASP A 48 1.22 10.62 -0.94
CA ASP A 48 1.22 11.28 -2.25
C ASP A 48 0.03 10.87 -3.13
N VAL A 49 -0.69 9.79 -2.74
CA VAL A 49 -1.87 9.31 -3.47
C VAL A 49 -3.13 10.05 -2.98
N PRO A 50 -3.84 10.79 -3.86
CA PRO A 50 -5.05 11.50 -3.46
C PRO A 50 -6.11 10.52 -2.94
N GLY A 51 -6.62 10.79 -1.73
CA GLY A 51 -7.56 9.91 -1.03
C GLY A 51 -6.92 8.98 0.02
N PHE A 52 -5.58 8.99 0.16
CA PHE A 52 -4.84 8.24 1.18
C PHE A 52 -4.04 9.11 2.16
N GLU A 53 -4.12 10.43 1.98
CA GLU A 53 -3.38 11.50 2.65
C GLU A 53 -3.45 11.50 4.20
N ALA A 54 -4.43 10.83 4.81
CA ALA A 54 -4.62 10.82 6.26
C ALA A 54 -5.17 9.48 6.83
N GLY A 55 -5.18 8.42 6.02
CA GLY A 55 -5.94 7.21 6.31
C GLY A 55 -5.19 6.19 7.18
N LYS A 56 -5.92 5.61 8.16
CA LYS A 56 -5.60 4.26 8.63
C LYS A 56 -5.76 3.31 7.45
N VAL A 57 -4.64 2.96 6.83
CA VAL A 57 -4.60 1.92 5.79
C VAL A 57 -5.06 0.60 6.41
N ASP A 58 -5.99 -0.10 5.76
CA ASP A 58 -6.54 -1.36 6.25
C ASP A 58 -5.40 -2.39 6.44
N GLU A 59 -5.39 -3.09 7.57
CA GLU A 59 -4.35 -4.10 7.86
C GLU A 59 -4.28 -5.17 6.76
N ARG A 60 -5.41 -5.49 6.11
CA ARG A 60 -5.45 -6.45 5.00
C ARG A 60 -4.68 -5.96 3.79
N PHE A 61 -4.71 -4.65 3.52
CA PHE A 61 -3.90 -4.05 2.45
C PHE A 61 -2.41 -4.17 2.79
N ILE A 62 -2.03 -3.87 4.04
CA ILE A 62 -0.64 -3.93 4.49
C ILE A 62 -0.11 -5.36 4.36
N GLU A 63 -0.90 -6.35 4.76
CA GLU A 63 -0.53 -7.77 4.65
C GLU A 63 -0.36 -8.23 3.20
N LEU A 64 -1.23 -7.79 2.29
CA LEU A 64 -1.14 -8.12 0.86
C LEU A 64 0.09 -7.47 0.20
N ALA A 65 0.36 -6.21 0.52
CA ALA A 65 1.52 -5.48 0.05
C ALA A 65 2.82 -6.13 0.56
N TRP A 66 2.86 -6.46 1.85
CA TRP A 66 4.00 -7.14 2.48
C TRP A 66 4.23 -8.54 1.89
N THR A 67 3.16 -9.32 1.67
CA THR A 67 3.28 -10.65 1.05
C THR A 67 3.84 -10.55 -0.37
N THR A 68 3.42 -9.54 -1.14
CA THR A 68 3.96 -9.30 -2.48
C THR A 68 5.43 -8.88 -2.43
N TYR A 69 5.78 -7.97 -1.53
CA TYR A 69 7.15 -7.48 -1.36
C TYR A 69 8.11 -8.59 -0.89
N SER A 70 7.75 -9.32 0.17
CA SER A 70 8.55 -10.41 0.73
C SER A 70 8.58 -11.65 -0.17
N GLY A 71 7.53 -11.92 -0.94
CA GLY A 71 7.52 -12.96 -1.97
C GLY A 71 8.39 -12.63 -3.19
N ARG A 72 8.75 -11.36 -3.37
CA ARG A 72 9.63 -10.89 -4.45
C ARG A 72 11.11 -10.90 -4.09
N THR A 73 11.49 -11.12 -2.83
CA THR A 73 12.90 -11.29 -2.50
C THR A 73 13.40 -12.55 -3.21
N PRO A 74 14.26 -12.45 -4.23
CA PRO A 74 14.93 -13.63 -4.71
C PRO A 74 15.77 -14.12 -3.53
N TYR A 75 15.63 -15.41 -3.19
CA TYR A 75 16.53 -16.09 -2.26
C TYR A 75 17.96 -15.59 -2.48
N SER A 76 18.56 -15.03 -1.42
CA SER A 76 19.91 -14.48 -1.39
C SER A 76 20.97 -15.46 -1.90
#